data_AF-A0A644ZJJ9-F1
#
_entry.id   AF-A0A644ZJJ9-F1
#
_cell.length_a   1.000
_cell.length_b   1.000
_cell.length_c   1.000
_cell.angle_alpha   90.00
_cell.angle_beta   90.00
_cell.angle_gamma   90.00
#
_symmetry.space_group_name_H-M   'P 1'
#
loop_
_entity.id
_entity.type
_entity.pdbx_description
1 polymer ?
#
loop_
_entity_poly.entity_id
_entity_poly.type
_entity_poly.pdbx_seq_one_letter_code
_entity_poly.pdbx_strand_id
1 'polypeptide(L)'
;MNIDKLEFQAYIDRLFDRLDILEEKIDSLQRKKNCIEGEELLDNQDILFEFNISDRSLQRLRASHKLLYYLIHGKANYKLSDVNRYLRDLLREKAGCKARQRQISPKKARKGQKRPESQKRPKENKTKQIVGFTENYK
;
A
#
# COMPACT_ATOMS: atom_id res chain seq x y z
N MET A 1 -12.18 45.61 -24.76
CA MET A 1 -10.85 45.74 -25.37
C MET A 1 -10.66 44.51 -26.24
N ASN A 2 -10.64 44.65 -27.56
CA ASN A 2 -10.38 43.51 -28.45
C ASN A 2 -8.89 43.21 -28.38
N ILE A 3 -8.55 41.99 -27.98
CA ILE A 3 -7.18 41.49 -27.99
C ILE A 3 -6.91 41.05 -29.42
N ASP A 4 -5.89 41.63 -30.05
CA ASP A 4 -5.47 41.24 -31.40
C ASP A 4 -4.93 39.81 -31.39
N LYS A 5 -5.25 39.05 -32.45
CA LYS A 5 -4.86 37.64 -32.59
C LYS A 5 -3.34 37.44 -32.49
N LEU A 6 -2.56 38.42 -32.96
CA LEU A 6 -1.11 38.40 -32.94
C LEU A 6 -0.56 38.50 -31.50
N GLU A 7 -1.11 39.45 -30.72
CA GLU A 7 -0.77 39.64 -29.32
C GLU A 7 -1.14 38.39 -28.51
N PHE A 8 -2.34 37.85 -28.74
CA PHE A 8 -2.78 36.61 -28.09
C PHE A 8 -1.83 35.45 -28.38
N GLN A 9 -1.41 35.27 -29.63
CA GLN A 9 -0.47 34.21 -29.99
C GLN A 9 0.88 34.39 -29.29
N ALA A 10 1.42 35.61 -29.27
CA ALA A 10 2.68 35.91 -28.57
C ALA A 10 2.60 35.62 -27.06
N TYR A 11 1.45 35.88 -26.43
CA TYR A 11 1.22 35.53 -25.02
C TYR A 11 1.17 34.01 -24.80
N ILE A 12 0.53 33.28 -25.70
CA ILE A 12 0.42 31.82 -25.63
C ILE A 12 1.77 31.16 -25.86
N ASP A 13 2.54 31.61 -26.85
CA ASP A 13 3.87 31.06 -27.14
C ASP A 13 4.80 31.27 -25.93
N ARG A 14 4.79 32.47 -25.34
CA ARG A 14 5.55 32.76 -24.11
C ARG A 14 5.07 31.93 -22.90
N LEU A 15 3.79 31.60 -22.84
CA LEU A 15 3.24 30.75 -21.81
C LEU A 15 3.73 29.31 -21.98
N PHE A 16 3.72 28.77 -23.21
CA PHE A 16 4.24 27.45 -23.51
C PHE A 16 5.72 27.33 -23.22
N ASP A 17 6.54 28.31 -23.63
CA ASP A 17 7.97 28.35 -23.29
C ASP A 17 8.20 28.26 -21.77
N ARG A 18 7.32 28.91 -20.98
CA ARG A 18 7.42 28.88 -19.52
C ARG A 18 6.98 27.53 -18.94
N LEU A 19 5.98 26.88 -19.55
CA LEU A 19 5.52 25.55 -19.16
C LEU A 19 6.60 24.50 -19.43
N ASP A 20 7.28 24.56 -20.57
CA ASP A 20 8.35 23.62 -20.92
C ASP A 20 9.52 23.70 -19.92
N ILE A 21 9.92 24.93 -19.53
CA ILE A 21 10.94 25.14 -18.49
C ILE A 21 10.48 24.58 -17.12
N LEU A 22 9.18 24.63 -16.83
CA LEU A 22 8.65 24.08 -15.58
C LEU A 22 8.62 22.55 -15.62
N GLU A 23 8.27 21.95 -16.75
CA GLU A 23 8.31 20.50 -16.95
C GLU A 23 9.72 19.95 -16.66
N GLU A 24 10.76 20.52 -17.29
CA GLU A 24 12.15 20.11 -17.06
C GLU A 24 12.56 20.18 -15.58
N LYS A 25 12.12 21.24 -14.89
CA LYS A 25 12.40 21.42 -13.46
C LYS A 25 11.70 20.39 -12.60
N ILE A 26 10.43 20.10 -12.86
CA ILE A 26 9.65 19.08 -12.13
C ILE A 26 10.31 17.72 -12.29
N ASP A 27 10.65 17.37 -13.51
CA ASP A 27 11.37 16.17 -13.89
C ASP A 27 12.70 16.02 -13.14
N SER A 28 13.49 17.09 -13.08
CA SER A 28 14.75 17.10 -12.35
C SER A 28 14.58 16.91 -10.84
N LEU A 29 13.47 17.40 -10.28
CA LEU A 29 13.14 17.27 -8.86
C LEU A 29 12.63 15.88 -8.52
N GLN A 30 11.85 15.25 -9.41
CA GLN A 30 11.37 13.88 -9.24
C GLN A 30 12.53 12.88 -9.29
N ARG A 31 13.43 13.00 -10.28
CA ARG A 31 14.61 12.13 -10.40
C ARG A 31 15.52 12.18 -9.17
N LYS A 32 15.70 13.35 -8.55
CA LYS A 32 16.51 13.51 -7.34
C LYS A 32 15.89 12.88 -6.09
N LYS A 33 14.56 12.74 -6.03
CA LYS A 33 13.84 12.23 -4.86
C LYS A 33 13.63 10.72 -4.90
N ASN A 34 13.51 10.16 -6.11
CA ASN A 34 13.08 8.77 -6.29
C ASN A 34 14.23 7.77 -6.29
N CYS A 35 15.49 8.22 -6.36
CA CYS A 35 16.66 7.35 -6.40
C CYS A 35 17.43 7.40 -5.07
N ILE A 36 17.25 6.41 -4.22
CA ILE A 36 18.12 6.17 -3.06
C ILE A 36 18.70 4.78 -3.22
N GLU A 37 20.03 4.67 -3.21
CA GLU A 37 20.76 3.39 -3.26
C GLU A 37 20.55 2.57 -4.56
N GLY A 38 20.17 3.24 -5.67
CA GLY A 38 19.97 2.59 -6.97
C GLY A 38 18.63 1.86 -7.12
N GLU A 39 17.77 1.89 -6.11
CA GLU A 39 16.39 1.43 -6.21
C GLU A 39 15.43 2.63 -6.31
N GLU A 40 14.37 2.47 -7.10
CA GLU A 40 13.30 3.46 -7.21
C GLU A 40 12.38 3.38 -6.00
N LEU A 41 12.23 4.50 -5.31
CA LEU A 41 11.31 4.68 -4.20
C LEU A 41 10.02 5.32 -4.71
N LEU A 42 8.92 4.69 -4.35
CA LEU A 42 7.57 5.14 -4.62
C LEU A 42 7.04 5.88 -3.41
N ASP A 43 6.43 7.02 -3.68
CA ASP A 43 5.73 7.78 -2.66
C ASP A 43 4.34 7.18 -2.39
N ASN A 44 3.60 7.78 -1.46
CA ASN A 44 2.25 7.32 -1.16
C ASN A 44 1.31 7.41 -2.37
N GLN A 45 1.43 8.45 -3.19
CA GLN A 45 0.56 8.68 -4.33
C GLN A 45 0.79 7.65 -5.42
N ASP A 46 2.05 7.34 -5.70
CA ASP A 46 2.43 6.30 -6.65
C ASP A 46 1.79 4.96 -6.28
N ILE A 47 1.80 4.59 -5.00
CA ILE A 47 1.15 3.37 -4.51
C ILE A 47 -0.37 3.43 -4.66
N LEU A 48 -0.99 4.56 -4.36
CA LEU A 48 -2.44 4.71 -4.55
C LEU A 48 -2.81 4.52 -6.03
N PHE A 49 -1.99 5.07 -6.93
CA PHE A 49 -2.18 4.96 -8.38
C PHE A 49 -1.92 3.54 -8.89
N GLU A 50 -0.78 2.94 -8.54
CA GLU A 50 -0.35 1.60 -8.98
C GLU A 50 -1.35 0.51 -8.56
N PHE A 51 -1.86 0.58 -7.34
CA PHE A 51 -2.85 -0.39 -6.85
C PHE A 51 -4.31 0.03 -7.11
N ASN A 52 -4.53 1.26 -7.58
CA ASN A 52 -5.85 1.89 -7.70
C ASN A 52 -6.70 1.75 -6.42
N ILE A 53 -6.10 2.07 -5.27
CA ILE A 53 -6.72 1.96 -3.95
C ILE A 53 -6.90 3.32 -3.30
N SER A 54 -7.83 3.40 -2.35
CA SER A 54 -7.98 4.59 -1.50
C SER A 54 -7.00 4.60 -0.33
N ASP A 55 -6.76 5.79 0.23
CA ASP A 55 -5.91 5.98 1.43
C ASP A 55 -6.27 5.06 2.59
N ARG A 56 -7.57 4.84 2.80
CA ARG A 56 -8.07 3.95 3.87
C ARG A 56 -7.67 2.50 3.65
N SER A 57 -7.65 2.05 2.40
CA SER A 57 -7.19 0.71 2.05
C SER A 57 -5.69 0.59 2.25
N LEU A 58 -4.91 1.60 1.84
CA LEU A 58 -3.46 1.63 2.08
C LEU A 58 -3.13 1.62 3.59
N GLN A 59 -3.88 2.38 4.39
CA GLN A 59 -3.74 2.38 5.85
C GLN A 59 -4.01 0.99 6.46
N ARG A 60 -5.02 0.27 5.96
CA ARG A 60 -5.29 -1.12 6.38
C ARG A 60 -4.16 -2.07 5.97
N LEU A 61 -3.57 -1.88 4.79
CA LEU A 61 -2.40 -2.67 4.35
C LEU A 61 -1.19 -2.43 5.25
N ARG A 62 -0.97 -1.18 5.70
CA ARG A 62 0.05 -0.85 6.70
C ARG A 62 -0.21 -1.53 8.04
N ALA A 63 -1.44 -1.44 8.55
CA ALA A 63 -1.82 -2.07 9.83
C ALA A 63 -1.73 -3.61 9.79
N SER A 64 -1.93 -4.22 8.62
CA SER A 64 -1.80 -5.66 8.42
C SER A 64 -0.39 -6.11 8.00
N HIS A 65 0.57 -5.17 7.86
CA HIS A 65 1.95 -5.41 7.44
C HIS A 65 2.11 -6.23 6.15
N LYS A 66 1.12 -6.15 5.25
CA LYS A 66 1.15 -6.90 3.98
C LYS A 66 2.10 -6.27 2.94
N LEU A 67 2.28 -4.96 3.02
CA LEU A 67 3.16 -4.19 2.16
C LEU A 67 4.27 -3.58 3.02
N LEU A 68 5.52 -3.89 2.69
CA LEU A 68 6.67 -3.31 3.37
C LEU A 68 6.75 -1.81 3.08
N TYR A 69 7.06 -1.01 4.09
CA TYR A 69 7.23 0.43 3.96
C TYR A 69 8.44 0.89 4.77
N TYR A 70 9.05 1.97 4.31
CA TYR A 70 10.19 2.62 4.93
C TYR A 70 9.79 4.04 5.32
N LEU A 71 10.30 4.53 6.45
CA LEU A 71 10.07 5.90 6.88
C LEU A 71 11.29 6.73 6.53
N ILE A 72 11.13 7.63 5.56
CA ILE A 72 12.18 8.58 5.18
C ILE A 72 11.65 9.96 5.52
N HIS A 73 12.37 10.67 6.41
CA HIS A 73 11.97 11.98 6.91
C HIS A 73 10.51 12.03 7.44
N GLY A 74 10.08 10.94 8.10
CA GLY A 74 8.73 10.82 8.65
C GLY A 74 7.63 10.51 7.64
N LYS A 75 7.97 10.34 6.35
CA LYS A 75 7.03 9.93 5.29
C LYS A 75 7.23 8.47 4.93
N ALA A 76 6.12 7.76 4.75
CA ALA A 76 6.14 6.39 4.23
C ALA A 76 6.55 6.40 2.76
N ASN A 77 7.57 5.62 2.43
CA ASN A 77 8.05 5.36 1.08
C ASN A 77 8.12 3.85 0.88
N TYR A 78 8.05 3.44 -0.37
CA TYR A 78 7.94 2.04 -0.76
C TYR A 78 9.01 1.71 -1.77
N LYS A 79 9.63 0.53 -1.66
CA LYS A 79 10.56 0.06 -2.68
C LYS A 79 9.78 -0.53 -3.84
N LEU A 80 10.12 -0.14 -5.07
CA LEU A 80 9.52 -0.70 -6.28
C LEU A 80 9.64 -2.25 -6.31
N SER A 81 10.79 -2.78 -5.89
CA SER A 81 11.05 -4.22 -5.79
C SER A 81 10.02 -4.97 -4.95
N ASP A 82 9.67 -4.41 -3.78
CA ASP A 82 8.73 -5.00 -2.83
C ASP A 82 7.29 -4.87 -3.31
N VAL A 83 6.94 -3.72 -3.90
CA VAL A 83 5.63 -3.45 -4.50
C VAL A 83 5.33 -4.45 -5.62
N ASN A 84 6.30 -4.67 -6.52
CA ASN A 84 6.18 -5.64 -7.60
C ASN A 84 6.07 -7.09 -7.09
N ARG A 85 6.80 -7.44 -6.02
CA ARG A 85 6.64 -8.75 -5.36
C ARG A 85 5.23 -8.92 -4.83
N TYR A 86 4.72 -7.93 -4.11
CA TYR A 86 3.37 -7.96 -3.58
C TYR A 86 2.30 -8.07 -4.68
N LEU A 87 2.45 -7.36 -5.79
CA LEU A 87 1.54 -7.46 -6.93
C LEU A 87 1.52 -8.89 -7.53
N ARG A 88 2.69 -9.52 -7.67
CA ARG A 88 2.80 -10.92 -8.12
C ARG A 88 2.10 -11.88 -7.16
N ASP A 89 2.28 -11.69 -5.86
CA ASP A 89 1.62 -12.52 -4.84
C ASP A 89 0.10 -12.36 -4.89
N LEU A 90 -0.40 -11.12 -5.01
CA LEU A 90 -1.84 -10.85 -5.17
C LEU A 90 -2.43 -11.51 -6.42
N LEU A 91 -1.71 -11.46 -7.54
CA LEU A 91 -2.15 -12.10 -8.78
C LEU A 91 -2.22 -13.62 -8.62
N ARG A 92 -1.23 -14.22 -7.94
CA ARG A 92 -1.19 -15.65 -7.64
C ARG A 92 -2.33 -16.07 -6.71
N GLU A 93 -2.63 -15.29 -5.67
CA GLU A 93 -3.78 -15.53 -4.78
C GLU A 93 -5.12 -15.49 -5.53
N LYS A 94 -5.29 -14.53 -6.44
CA LYS A 94 -6.51 -14.43 -7.26
C LYS A 94 -6.62 -15.57 -8.28
N ALA A 95 -5.52 -16.00 -8.88
CA ALA A 95 -5.50 -17.12 -9.82
C ALA A 95 -5.90 -18.45 -9.16
N GLY A 96 -5.53 -18.66 -7.89
CA GLY A 96 -5.89 -19.85 -7.10
C GLY A 96 -7.36 -19.94 -6.65
N CYS A 97 -8.19 -18.92 -6.91
CA CYS A 97 -9.61 -18.92 -6.51
C CYS A 97 -10.57 -19.52 -7.55
N LYS A 98 -10.10 -19.97 -8.72
CA LYS A 98 -10.94 -20.77 -9.63
C LYS A 98 -11.08 -22.19 -9.07
N ALA A 99 -12.30 -22.54 -8.69
CA ALA A 99 -12.76 -23.83 -8.14
C ALA A 99 -12.56 -24.07 -6.63
N ARG A 100 -13.38 -23.41 -5.80
CA ARG A 100 -13.99 -24.12 -4.66
C ARG A 100 -15.33 -24.67 -5.11
N GLN A 101 -15.34 -25.88 -5.67
CA GLN A 101 -16.55 -26.69 -5.73
C GLN A 101 -17.09 -26.72 -4.30
N ARG A 102 -18.24 -26.10 -4.04
CA ARG A 102 -18.93 -26.25 -2.75
C ARG A 102 -19.33 -27.72 -2.69
N GLN A 103 -18.54 -28.55 -2.02
CA GLN A 103 -19.03 -29.86 -1.58
C GLN A 103 -20.08 -29.57 -0.51
N ILE A 104 -21.33 -29.44 -0.94
CA ILE A 104 -22.48 -29.55 -0.05
C ILE A 104 -22.48 -31.02 0.39
N SER A 105 -21.80 -31.30 1.50
CA SER A 105 -21.98 -32.59 2.17
C SER A 105 -23.42 -32.62 2.71
N PRO A 106 -24.22 -33.67 2.44
CA PRO A 106 -25.58 -33.75 2.96
C PRO A 106 -25.52 -33.78 4.50
N LYS A 107 -26.29 -32.88 5.14
CA LYS A 107 -26.45 -32.81 6.59
C LYS A 107 -26.98 -34.16 7.11
N LYS A 108 -26.11 -34.99 7.69
CA LYS A 108 -26.58 -36.12 8.51
C LYS A 108 -27.19 -35.55 9.79
N ALA A 109 -28.48 -35.81 9.97
CA ALA A 109 -29.24 -35.47 11.18
C ALA A 109 -28.58 -36.12 12.41
N ARG A 110 -28.00 -35.32 13.31
CA ARG A 110 -27.62 -35.79 14.64
C ARG A 110 -28.87 -35.82 15.52
N LYS A 111 -29.40 -37.02 15.75
CA LYS A 111 -30.30 -37.32 16.87
C LYS A 111 -29.56 -37.01 18.17
N GLY A 112 -30.28 -36.39 19.10
CA GLY A 112 -29.72 -35.83 20.33
C GLY A 112 -29.11 -36.86 21.27
N GLN A 113 -28.10 -36.40 22.02
CA GLN A 113 -27.73 -37.00 23.30
C GLN A 113 -27.22 -35.91 24.23
N LYS A 114 -27.69 -36.01 25.47
CA LYS A 114 -27.72 -34.99 26.52
C LYS A 114 -26.31 -34.62 27.02
N ARG A 115 -26.19 -33.37 27.46
CA ARG A 115 -25.02 -32.74 28.10
C ARG A 115 -24.90 -33.20 29.56
N PRO A 116 -23.75 -33.72 30.03
CA PRO A 116 -23.42 -33.72 31.44
C PRO A 116 -22.50 -32.54 31.80
N GLU A 117 -22.64 -32.08 33.04
CA GLU A 117 -22.08 -30.87 33.60
C GLU A 117 -20.59 -30.94 33.98
N SER A 118 -19.95 -29.78 33.83
CA SER A 118 -18.82 -29.19 34.56
C SER A 118 -17.67 -30.05 35.11
N GLN A 119 -16.45 -29.71 34.69
CA GLN A 119 -15.32 -29.49 35.60
C GLN A 119 -14.40 -28.38 35.07
N LYS A 120 -14.12 -27.40 35.94
CA LYS A 120 -13.35 -26.17 35.71
C LYS A 120 -11.88 -26.49 35.42
N ARG A 121 -11.30 -25.89 34.37
CA ARG A 121 -9.84 -25.89 34.14
C ARG A 121 -9.16 -24.78 34.95
N PRO A 122 -8.04 -25.06 35.65
CA PRO A 122 -7.27 -24.04 36.36
C PRO A 122 -6.54 -23.11 35.38
N LYS A 123 -6.40 -21.84 35.78
CA LYS A 123 -5.68 -20.79 35.05
C LYS A 123 -4.18 -20.91 35.33
N GLU A 124 -3.38 -21.26 34.33
CA GLU A 124 -1.94 -21.06 34.38
C GLU A 124 -1.57 -19.82 33.57
N ASN A 125 -1.12 -18.80 34.30
CA ASN A 125 -0.52 -17.58 33.76
C ASN A 125 0.87 -17.91 33.20
N LYS A 126 1.02 -17.84 31.88
CA LYS A 126 2.35 -17.78 31.24
C LYS A 126 2.68 -16.34 30.88
N THR A 127 3.32 -15.68 31.83
CA THR A 127 4.15 -14.49 31.63
C THR A 127 5.41 -14.85 30.83
N LYS A 128 5.98 -13.85 30.15
CA LYS A 128 7.22 -13.82 29.34
C LYS A 128 6.93 -14.13 27.86
N GLN A 129 7.10 -13.21 26.92
CA GLN A 129 8.37 -12.54 26.63
C GLN A 129 8.12 -11.24 25.84
N ILE A 130 8.44 -10.08 26.42
CA ILE A 130 8.67 -8.84 25.68
C ILE A 130 10.00 -8.32 26.22
N VAL A 131 11.05 -8.47 25.43
CA VAL A 131 12.39 -7.95 25.73
C VAL A 131 12.86 -7.20 24.50
N GLY A 132 13.17 -5.93 24.69
CA GLY A 132 13.98 -5.07 23.80
C GLY A 132 13.23 -4.56 22.57
N PHE A 133 13.29 -3.30 22.15
CA PHE A 133 14.22 -2.22 22.43
C PHE A 133 13.47 -0.94 22.02
N THR A 134 13.17 -0.05 22.96
CA THR A 134 12.91 1.37 22.64
C THR A 134 14.08 2.13 23.24
N GLU A 135 15.05 2.42 22.39
CA GLU A 135 16.09 3.33 22.80
C GLU A 135 16.57 4.13 21.58
N ASN A 136 16.54 5.44 21.80
CA ASN A 136 17.36 6.46 21.14
C ASN A 136 16.89 6.98 19.78
N TYR A 137 16.11 8.07 19.81
CA TYR A 137 16.49 9.27 19.07
C TYR A 137 16.27 10.50 19.96
N LYS A 138 17.39 11.13 20.32
CA LYS A 138 17.48 12.51 20.82
C LYS A 138 17.07 13.50 19.74
#